data_AF-A0A7V2CXC3-F1
#
_entry.id   AF-A0A7V2CXC3-F1
#
_cell.length_a   1.000
_cell.length_b   1.000
_cell.length_c   1.000
_cell.angle_alpha   90.00
_cell.angle_beta   90.00
_cell.angle_gamma   90.00
#
_symmetry.space_group_name_H-M   'P 1'
#
loop_
_entity.id
_entity.type
_entity.pdbx_description
1 polymer ?
#
loop_
_entity_poly.entity_id
_entity_poly.type
_entity_poly.pdbx_seq_one_letter_code
_entity_poly.pdbx_strand_id
1 'polypeptide(L)' 'MEPTTTLDSRRRGIFPAPFQPGDVLVRVRQNAESITFRIVKPADVPVVKPTRRGGFLLLDAPPASPDQIAAAIRAERDSR' A
#
# COMPACT_ATOMS: atom_id res chain seq x y z
N MET A 1 -4.92 -18.58 8.91
CA MET A 1 -3.71 -17.93 9.44
C MET A 1 -3.25 -16.93 8.40
N GLU A 2 -3.16 -15.65 8.73
CA GLU A 2 -2.75 -14.63 7.75
C GLU A 2 -1.25 -14.76 7.43
N PRO A 3 -0.83 -14.55 6.17
CA PRO A 3 0.55 -14.71 5.79
C PRO A 3 1.43 -13.62 6.43
N THR A 4 2.59 -14.03 6.95
CA THR A 4 3.58 -13.13 7.55
C THR A 4 4.91 -13.24 6.83
N THR A 5 5.70 -12.17 6.86
CA THR A 5 7.10 -12.16 6.43
C THR A 5 7.97 -11.52 7.52
N THR A 6 9.19 -12.02 7.68
CA THR A 6 10.15 -11.50 8.65
C THR A 6 11.39 -11.02 7.93
N LEU A 7 11.79 -9.79 8.24
CA LEU A 7 13.06 -9.22 7.81
C LEU A 7 14.09 -9.39 8.93
N ASP A 8 15.30 -9.82 8.57
CA ASP A 8 16.45 -9.89 9.46
C ASP A 8 17.03 -8.49 9.79
N SER A 9 18.09 -8.47 10.59
CA SER A 9 18.81 -7.25 10.97
C SER A 9 19.41 -6.49 9.79
N ARG A 10 19.65 -7.17 8.66
CA ARG A 10 20.13 -6.60 7.39
C ARG A 10 18.99 -6.24 6.43
N ARG A 11 17.74 -6.28 6.90
CA ARG A 11 16.52 -5.98 6.13
C ARG A 11 16.25 -6.96 4.98
N ARG A 12 16.74 -8.19 5.09
CA ARG A 12 16.51 -9.26 4.12
C ARG A 12 15.38 -10.16 4.62
N GLY A 13 14.49 -10.56 3.73
CA GLY A 13 13.42 -11.50 4.05
C GLY A 13 13.00 -12.29 2.83
N ILE A 14 12.41 -13.45 3.07
CA ILE A 14 11.80 -14.28 2.04
C ILE A 14 10.31 -13.97 2.06
N PHE A 15 9.79 -13.48 0.94
CA PHE A 15 8.35 -13.26 0.80
C PHE A 15 7.67 -14.59 0.50
N PRO A 16 6.54 -14.91 1.16
CA PRO A 16 5.82 -16.14 0.90
C PRO A 16 5.25 -16.12 -0.52
N ALA A 17 5.13 -17.29 -1.16
CA ALA A 17 4.61 -17.44 -2.52
C ALA A 17 3.32 -16.65 -2.86
N PRO A 18 2.33 -16.49 -1.95
CA PRO A 18 1.16 -15.66 -2.23
C PRO A 18 1.40 -14.14 -2.24
N PHE A 19 2.62 -13.65 -2.00
CA PHE A 19 2.94 -12.22 -2.07
C PHE A 19 2.78 -11.70 -3.51
N GLN A 20 2.05 -10.60 -3.67
CA GLN A 20 1.85 -9.93 -4.95
C GLN A 20 2.23 -8.45 -4.84
N PRO A 21 2.78 -7.85 -5.92
CA PRO A 21 2.92 -6.40 -6.01
C PRO A 21 1.58 -5.71 -5.73
N GLY A 22 1.57 -4.78 -4.78
CA GLY A 22 0.36 -4.10 -4.30
C GLY A 22 -0.12 -4.57 -2.92
N ASP A 23 0.38 -5.69 -2.41
CA ASP A 23 0.12 -6.11 -1.03
C ASP A 23 0.69 -5.11 -0.01
N VAL A 24 -0.05 -4.89 1.08
CA VAL A 24 0.36 -3.97 2.15
C VAL A 24 1.02 -4.75 3.29
N LEU A 25 2.14 -4.24 3.81
CA LEU A 25 2.84 -4.83 4.95
C LEU A 25 2.55 -4.04 6.23
N VAL A 26 1.87 -4.68 7.19
CA VAL A 26 1.61 -4.09 8.50
C VAL A 26 2.60 -4.67 9.50
N ARG A 27 3.40 -3.82 10.15
CA ARG A 27 4.35 -4.26 11.18
C ARG A 27 3.59 -4.80 12.38
N VAL A 28 3.89 -6.03 12.79
CA VAL A 28 3.24 -6.69 13.94
C VAL A 28 4.21 -6.96 15.09
N ARG A 29 5.50 -7.12 14.80
CA ARG A 29 6.53 -7.31 15.84
C ARG A 29 7.86 -6.73 15.39
N GLN A 30 8.61 -6.20 16.34
CA GLN A 30 9.98 -5.74 16.13
C GLN A 30 10.81 -6.06 17.37
N ASN A 31 12.01 -6.59 17.15
CA ASN A 31 13.04 -6.73 18.16
C ASN A 31 14.38 -6.25 17.59
N ALA A 32 15.47 -6.39 18.34
CA ALA A 32 16.80 -5.96 17.92
C ALA A 32 17.31 -6.71 16.66
N GLU A 33 16.83 -7.93 16.43
CA GLU A 33 17.37 -8.84 15.42
C GLU A 33 16.48 -8.94 14.17
N SER A 34 15.20 -8.54 14.26
CA SER A 34 14.22 -8.80 13.22
C SER A 34 12.98 -7.90 13.29
N ILE A 35 12.30 -7.77 12.15
CA ILE A 35 10.97 -7.16 12.06
C ILE A 35 10.02 -8.11 11.34
N THR A 36 8.89 -8.41 11.98
CA THR A 36 7.83 -9.23 11.39
C THR A 36 6.68 -8.35 10.91
N PHE A 37 6.25 -8.63 9.68
CA PHE A 37 5.13 -7.99 9.01
C PHE A 37 4.03 -9.01 8.74
N ARG A 38 2.79 -8.57 8.92
CA ARG A 38 1.58 -9.22 8.44
C ARG A 38 1.29 -8.68 7.04
N ILE A 39 1.05 -9.58 6.11
CA ILE A 39 0.70 -9.23 4.72
C ILE A 39 -0.80 -9.05 4.66
N VAL A 40 -1.23 -7.82 4.38
CA VAL A 40 -2.62 -7.44 4.21
C VAL A 40 -2.91 -7.38 2.72
N LYS A 41 -3.83 -8.22 2.27
CA LYS A 41 -4.36 -8.15 0.91
C LYS A 41 -5.19 -6.88 0.79
N PRO A 42 -4.95 -6.03 -0.21
CA PRO A 42 -5.86 -4.94 -0.49
C PRO A 42 -7.22 -5.55 -0.82
N ALA A 43 -8.27 -5.12 -0.12
CA ALA A 43 -9.59 -5.73 -0.26
C ALA A 43 -10.14 -5.57 -1.69
N ASP A 44 -9.82 -4.45 -2.34
CA ASP A 44 -10.18 -4.14 -3.73
C ASP A 44 -9.38 -2.91 -4.17
N VAL A 45 -8.08 -3.05 -4.47
CA VAL A 45 -7.42 -1.98 -5.23
C VAL A 45 -7.77 -2.23 -6.69
N PRO A 46 -8.55 -1.35 -7.36
CA PRO A 46 -8.74 -1.51 -8.79
C PRO A 46 -7.36 -1.43 -9.42
N VAL A 47 -6.93 -2.54 -10.03
CA VAL A 47 -5.71 -2.59 -10.83
C VAL A 47 -6.00 -1.81 -12.12
N VAL A 48 -6.08 -0.48 -12.00
CA VAL A 48 -6.25 0.41 -13.15
C VAL A 48 -4.90 0.45 -13.84
N LYS A 49 -4.81 -0.20 -15.01
CA LYS A 49 -3.59 -0.13 -15.82
C LYS A 49 -3.39 1.34 -16.24
N PRO A 50 -2.24 1.96 -15.93
CA PRO A 50 -1.98 3.31 -16.39
C PRO A 50 -1.96 3.34 -17.92
N THR A 51 -2.63 4.34 -18.49
CA THR A 51 -2.72 4.58 -19.92
C THR A 51 -1.79 5.72 -20.30
N ARG A 52 -1.09 5.59 -21.43
CA ARG A 52 -0.23 6.66 -21.94
C ARG A 52 -1.08 7.68 -22.71
N ARG A 53 -1.14 8.93 -22.23
CA ARG A 53 -1.82 10.05 -22.91
C ARG A 53 -0.89 11.27 -22.95
N GLY A 54 -0.61 11.81 -24.13
CA GLY A 54 0.22 13.02 -24.28
C GLY A 54 1.64 12.92 -23.71
N GLY A 55 2.22 11.72 -23.63
CA GLY A 55 3.52 11.48 -22.99
C GLY A 55 3.46 11.16 -21.49
N PHE A 56 2.31 11.35 -20.84
CA PHE A 56 2.09 11.06 -19.43
C PHE A 56 1.45 9.67 -19.23
N LEU A 57 1.72 9.04 -18.09
CA LEU A 57 1.01 7.85 -17.63
C LEU A 57 -0.11 8.30 -16.69
N LEU A 58 -1.36 8.07 -17.09
CA LEU A 58 -2.54 8.46 -16.33
C LEU A 58 -3.31 7.21 -15.91
N LEU A 59 -3.87 7.22 -14.70
CA LEU A 59 -4.85 6.22 -14.30
C LEU A 59 -6.21 6.65 -14.84
N ASP A 60 -6.92 5.72 -15.49
CA ASP A 60 -8.30 5.96 -15.94
C ASP A 60 -9.23 5.80 -14.73
N ALA A 61 -9.16 6.76 -13.82
CA ALA A 61 -10.01 6.89 -12.66
C ALA A 61 -11.03 8.02 -12.91
N PRO A 62 -12.28 7.90 -12.42
CA PRO A 62 -13.21 9.02 -12.45
C PRO A 62 -12.57 10.23 -11.74
N PRO A 63 -12.74 11.44 -12.29
CA PRO A 63 -12.20 12.64 -11.67
C PRO A 63 -12.77 12.81 -10.26
N ALA A 64 -11.92 13.18 -9.31
CA ALA A 64 -12.36 13.47 -7.95
C ALA A 64 -13.34 14.65 -7.96
N SER A 65 -14.45 14.52 -7.24
CA SER A 65 -15.40 15.62 -7.09
C SER A 65 -14.82 16.73 -6.21
N PRO A 66 -15.28 17.99 -6.36
CA PRO A 66 -14.88 19.08 -5.48
C PRO A 66 -15.08 18.76 -3.99
N ASP A 67 -16.15 18.03 -3.65
CA ASP A 67 -16.45 17.62 -2.27
C ASP A 67 -15.44 16.60 -1.75
N GLN A 68 -15.02 15.64 -2.58
CA GLN A 68 -14.00 14.66 -2.21
C GLN A 68 -12.65 15.35 -1.92
N ILE A 69 -12.29 16.34 -2.74
CA ILE A 69 -11.07 17.14 -2.54
C ILE A 69 -11.18 17.95 -1.24
N ALA A 70 -12.31 18.62 -1.01
CA ALA A 70 -12.53 19.40 0.22
C ALA A 70 -12.50 18.53 1.48
N ALA A 71 -13.09 17.33 1.43
CA ALA A 71 -13.05 16.37 2.54
C ALA A 71 -11.63 15.90 2.85
N ALA A 72 -10.84 15.58 1.81
CA ALA A 72 -9.44 15.18 1.98
C ALA A 72 -8.59 16.31 2.59
N ILE A 73 -8.76 17.55 2.14
CA ILE A 73 -8.05 18.72 2.69
C ILE A 73 -8.38 18.91 4.18
N ARG A 74 -9.65 18.79 4.57
CA ARG A 74 -10.06 18.89 5.98
C ARG A 74 -9.44 17.78 6.82
N ALA A 75 -9.51 16.53 6.35
CA ALA A 75 -8.92 15.39 7.05
C ALA A 75 -7.40 15.54 7.24
N GLU A 76 -6.68 16.07 6.25
CA GLU A 76 -5.25 16.35 6.40
C GLU A 76 -4.99 17.47 7.42
N ARG A 77 -5.81 18.54 7.42
CA ARG A 77 -5.68 19.61 8.40
C ARG A 77 -5.94 19.11 9.83
N ASP A 78 -6.96 18.29 10.03
CA ASP A 78 -7.39 17.83 11.34
C ASP A 78 -6.47 16.72 11.92
N SER A 79 -5.56 16.16 11.10
CA SER A 79 -4.55 15.18 11.52
C SER A 79 -3.19 15.77 11.88
N ARG A 80 -3.05 17.10 11.82
CA ARG A 80 -1.86 17.85 12.26
C ARG A 80 -2.11 18.53 13.60
#